data_AF-A0A6A4VU46-F1
#
_entry.id   AF-A0A6A4VU46-F1
#
_cell.length_a   1.000
_cell.length_b   1.000
_cell.length_c   1.000
_cell.angle_alpha   90.00
_cell.angle_beta   90.00
_cell.angle_gamma   90.00
#
_symmetry.space_group_name_H-M   'P 1'
#
loop_
_entity.id
_entity.type
_entity.pdbx_description
1 polymer ?
#
loop_
_entity_poly.entity_id
_entity_poly.type
_entity_poly.pdbx_seq_one_letter_code
_entity_poly.pdbx_strand_id
1 'polypeptide(L)'
;MNSVAAICRGEGEGMPSSSELVAEAVRDTMEPMPTPARPPSVLGGDPGSAADTILPIVTAQRERFRLRIQELEQERNMAQHELSLKDTEIDDLRRDNLKLFEKIRFLQSYSSQKPKKPGQDVESRYSSQYEQSLDPFSSFSRQERARKYSQLSPFEKVTLSMGQLVLSSRTARTVAFLYTLLLHLLVFAVLYKMAYTEMYHRQFSSDCAEKYAEHMLKIHGEESHL
;
A
#
# COMPACT_ATOMS: atom_id res chain seq x y z
N MET A 1 -8.92 -8.16 5.59
CA MET A 1 -8.46 -7.19 4.57
C MET A 1 -9.70 -6.59 3.91
N ASN A 2 -10.22 -5.49 4.46
CA ASN A 2 -11.31 -4.75 3.82
C ASN A 2 -10.73 -3.47 3.23
N SER A 3 -10.42 -3.52 1.94
CA SER A 3 -10.08 -2.37 1.12
C SER A 3 -11.23 -2.17 0.15
N VAL A 4 -12.12 -1.21 0.43
CA VAL A 4 -13.01 -0.65 -0.59
C VAL A 4 -13.13 0.85 -0.35
N ALA A 5 -12.21 1.56 -1.00
CA ALA A 5 -12.44 2.79 -1.76
C ALA A 5 -13.49 3.77 -1.21
N ALA A 6 -13.01 4.74 -0.44
CA ALA A 6 -13.59 6.08 -0.40
C ALA A 6 -13.34 6.74 -1.78
N ILE A 7 -14.36 6.73 -2.64
CA ILE A 7 -14.39 7.53 -3.86
C ILE A 7 -15.61 8.43 -3.76
N CYS A 8 -15.36 9.73 -3.96
CA CYS A 8 -16.29 10.86 -4.02
C CYS A 8 -16.72 11.45 -2.67
N ARG A 9 -15.86 12.31 -2.09
CA ARG A 9 -16.30 13.48 -1.33
C ARG A 9 -15.62 14.71 -1.92
N GLY A 10 -16.46 15.66 -2.33
CA GLY A 10 -16.14 16.75 -3.25
C GLY A 10 -15.03 17.68 -2.80
N GLU A 11 -14.40 18.25 -3.83
CA GLU A 11 -13.45 19.36 -3.76
C GLU A 11 -14.16 20.61 -3.24
N GLY A 12 -13.58 21.24 -2.23
CA GLY A 12 -14.10 22.47 -1.66
C GLY A 12 -13.39 22.83 -0.36
N GLU A 13 -12.46 23.78 -0.49
CA GLU A 13 -11.76 24.54 0.56
C GLU A 13 -10.50 23.88 1.16
N GLY A 14 -9.39 24.60 0.99
CA GLY A 14 -8.03 24.13 1.20
C GLY A 14 -7.76 23.73 2.64
N MET A 15 -7.58 22.43 2.84
CA MET A 15 -6.96 21.91 4.06
C MET A 15 -5.48 22.31 4.03
N PRO A 16 -4.94 22.98 5.06
CA PRO A 16 -3.51 23.20 5.14
C PRO A 16 -2.82 21.84 5.04
N SER A 17 -1.82 21.75 4.15
CA SER A 17 -1.06 20.52 3.95
C SER A 17 -0.54 20.02 5.29
N SER A 18 -0.38 18.70 5.46
CA SER A 18 0.17 18.13 6.71
C SER A 18 1.51 18.76 7.11
N SER A 19 2.29 19.28 6.15
CA SER A 19 3.48 20.09 6.39
C SER A 19 3.21 21.46 7.00
N GLU A 20 2.09 22.10 6.68
CA GLU A 20 1.70 23.42 7.16
C GLU A 20 1.14 23.36 8.58
N LEU A 21 0.40 22.29 8.91
CA LEU A 21 -0.03 22.00 10.28
C LEU A 21 1.16 21.71 11.21
N VAL A 22 2.17 21.00 10.69
CA VAL A 22 3.43 20.74 11.39
C VAL A 22 4.27 22.02 11.50
N ALA A 23 4.27 22.89 10.47
CA ALA A 23 4.96 24.18 10.51
C ALA A 23 4.31 25.17 11.50
N GLU A 24 2.98 25.13 11.66
CA GLU A 24 2.24 25.91 12.66
C GLU A 24 2.56 25.42 14.09
N ALA A 25 2.55 24.10 14.32
CA ALA A 25 2.91 23.50 15.61
C ALA A 25 4.39 23.73 16.00
N VAL A 26 5.29 23.83 15.00
CA VAL A 26 6.70 24.20 15.20
C VAL A 26 6.85 25.69 15.50
N ARG A 27 5.96 26.56 14.99
CA ARG A 27 5.94 27.98 15.36
C ARG A 27 5.41 28.21 16.78
N ASP A 28 4.41 27.46 17.20
CA ASP A 28 3.81 27.57 18.54
C ASP A 28 4.75 27.09 19.67
N THR A 29 5.75 26.26 19.32
CA THR A 29 6.87 25.90 20.21
C THR A 29 7.99 26.95 20.24
N MET A 30 7.88 28.01 19.45
CA MET A 30 8.90 29.05 19.25
C MET A 30 8.50 30.41 19.84
N GLU A 31 7.48 30.45 20.70
CA GLU A 31 7.24 31.59 21.58
C GLU A 31 8.50 31.84 22.45
N PRO A 32 9.05 33.07 22.45
CA PRO A 32 10.26 33.40 23.18
C PRO A 32 9.96 33.31 24.67
N MET A 33 10.48 32.25 25.28
CA MET A 33 10.55 32.07 26.72
C MET A 33 10.91 33.40 27.42
N PRO A 34 10.13 33.87 28.42
CA PRO A 34 10.57 34.97 29.25
C PRO A 34 11.76 34.49 30.07
N THR A 35 12.94 35.01 29.72
CA THR A 35 14.20 34.76 30.43
C THR A 35 14.09 35.24 31.88
N PRO A 36 14.26 34.39 32.89
CA PRO A 36 14.78 34.86 34.16
C PRO A 36 16.27 35.15 33.99
N ALA A 37 16.64 36.35 34.43
CA ALA A 37 17.95 37.01 34.38
C ALA A 37 19.20 36.12 34.30
N ARG A 38 20.11 36.54 33.40
CA ARG A 38 21.50 36.08 33.26
C ARG A 38 22.24 36.14 34.61
N PRO A 39 22.76 35.02 35.16
CA PRO A 39 23.67 35.09 36.31
C PRO A 39 25.08 35.54 35.86
N PRO A 40 25.86 36.16 36.76
CA PRO A 40 27.14 36.76 36.43
C PRO A 40 28.16 35.69 36.05
N SER A 41 28.99 36.00 35.06
CA SER A 41 30.18 35.21 34.71
C SER A 41 31.05 35.02 35.96
N VAL A 42 31.17 33.77 36.45
CA VAL A 42 32.16 33.41 37.46
C VAL A 42 33.16 32.44 36.84
N LEU A 43 34.36 32.97 36.64
CA LEU A 43 35.58 32.26 36.34
C LEU A 43 36.12 31.72 37.68
N GLY A 44 36.18 30.40 37.87
CA GLY A 44 37.00 29.77 38.91
C GLY A 44 36.26 28.97 40.00
N GLY A 45 36.34 27.63 39.88
CA GLY A 45 36.75 26.71 40.94
C GLY A 45 35.83 26.44 42.14
N ASP A 46 34.91 25.48 42.00
CA ASP A 46 34.74 24.30 42.89
C ASP A 46 33.72 23.33 42.23
N PRO A 47 34.02 22.02 42.04
CA PRO A 47 33.11 21.08 41.38
C PRO A 47 31.79 20.85 42.13
N GLY A 48 31.74 21.10 43.44
CA GLY A 48 30.50 21.03 44.23
C GLY A 48 29.50 22.15 43.86
N SER A 49 29.99 23.37 43.67
CA SER A 49 29.16 24.54 43.36
C SER A 49 28.50 24.49 41.97
N ALA A 50 29.18 23.90 40.97
CA ALA A 50 28.62 23.71 39.64
C ALA A 50 27.48 22.68 39.63
N ALA A 51 27.62 21.58 40.36
CA ALA A 51 26.57 20.57 40.52
C ALA A 51 25.33 21.17 41.22
N ASP A 52 25.54 21.93 42.30
CA ASP A 52 24.47 22.60 43.03
C ASP A 52 23.72 23.66 42.19
N THR A 53 24.40 24.26 41.20
CA THR A 53 23.79 25.22 40.27
C THR A 53 23.06 24.53 39.10
N ILE A 54 23.54 23.37 38.63
CA ILE A 54 22.99 22.66 37.47
C ILE A 54 21.78 21.80 37.84
N LEU A 55 21.77 21.17 39.01
CA LEU A 55 20.66 20.33 39.48
C LEU A 55 19.29 21.02 39.51
N PRO A 56 19.12 22.27 39.99
CA PRO A 56 17.83 22.94 39.95
C PRO A 56 17.36 23.24 38.51
N ILE A 57 18.29 23.53 37.60
CA ILE A 57 17.98 23.78 36.18
C ILE A 57 17.47 22.49 35.52
N VAL A 58 18.16 21.37 35.73
CA VAL A 58 17.76 20.07 35.18
C VAL A 58 16.44 19.59 35.79
N THR A 59 16.24 19.84 37.08
CA THR A 59 14.98 19.51 37.77
C THR A 59 13.81 20.31 37.19
N ALA A 60 13.99 21.61 36.95
CA ALA A 60 12.97 22.46 36.34
C ALA A 60 12.67 22.04 34.88
N GLN A 61 13.69 21.66 34.11
CA GLN A 61 13.51 21.14 32.75
C GLN A 61 12.72 19.82 32.76
N ARG A 62 13.10 18.88 33.64
CA ARG A 62 12.39 17.61 33.82
C ARG A 62 10.93 17.82 34.19
N GLU A 63 10.62 18.72 35.13
CA GLU A 63 9.23 18.98 35.51
C GLU A 63 8.41 19.60 34.36
N ARG A 64 9.01 20.47 33.54
CA ARG A 64 8.34 21.00 32.33
C ARG A 64 8.03 19.92 31.31
N PHE A 65 8.99 19.03 31.03
CA PHE A 65 8.75 17.89 30.14
C PHE A 65 7.70 16.93 30.72
N ARG A 66 7.73 16.69 32.04
CA ARG A 66 6.73 15.86 32.72
C ARG A 66 5.32 16.44 32.56
N LEU A 67 5.15 17.74 32.77
CA LEU A 67 3.87 18.43 32.60
C LEU A 67 3.40 18.39 31.14
N ARG A 68 4.29 18.64 30.17
CA ARG A 68 3.93 18.58 28.75
C ARG A 68 3.55 17.18 28.29
N ILE A 69 4.25 16.15 28.77
CA ILE A 69 3.88 14.75 28.49
C ILE A 69 2.51 14.43 29.08
N GLN A 70 2.25 14.84 30.32
CA GLN A 70 0.95 14.62 30.96
C GLN A 70 -0.19 15.32 30.21
N GLU A 71 0.02 16.55 29.74
CA GLU A 71 -0.95 17.29 28.92
C GLU A 71 -1.22 16.59 27.59
N LEU A 72 -0.16 16.19 26.88
CA LEU A 72 -0.29 15.46 25.61
C LEU A 72 -0.98 14.09 25.79
N GLU A 73 -0.71 13.40 26.89
CA GLU A 73 -1.39 12.16 27.25
C GLU A 73 -2.90 12.39 27.49
N GLN A 74 -3.24 13.49 28.17
CA GLN A 74 -4.63 13.89 28.40
C GLN A 74 -5.34 14.23 27.09
N GLU A 75 -4.74 15.04 26.22
CA GLU A 75 -5.30 15.40 24.91
C GLU A 75 -5.51 14.15 24.05
N ARG A 76 -4.53 13.24 24.01
CA ARG A 76 -4.64 11.96 23.31
C ARG A 76 -5.80 11.12 23.85
N ASN A 77 -5.97 11.05 25.17
CA ASN A 77 -7.09 10.32 25.78
C ASN A 77 -8.44 10.95 25.42
N MET A 78 -8.52 12.29 25.39
CA MET A 78 -9.74 13.01 24.99
C MET A 78 -10.09 12.76 23.52
N ALA A 79 -9.11 12.87 22.62
CA ALA A 79 -9.31 12.57 21.20
C ALA A 79 -9.75 11.11 20.97
N GLN A 80 -9.17 10.16 21.72
CA GLN A 80 -9.60 8.75 21.67
C GLN A 80 -11.06 8.58 22.14
N HIS A 81 -11.47 9.30 23.18
CA HIS A 81 -12.84 9.27 23.65
C HIS A 81 -13.81 9.85 22.61
N GLU A 82 -13.45 10.96 21.97
CA GLU A 82 -14.25 11.56 20.89
C GLU A 82 -14.42 10.62 19.70
N LEU A 83 -13.35 9.96 19.26
CA LEU A 83 -13.42 8.94 18.22
C LEU A 83 -14.37 7.81 18.60
N SER A 84 -14.31 7.33 19.85
CA SER A 84 -15.23 6.30 20.34
C SER A 84 -16.69 6.74 20.30
N LEU A 85 -16.98 8.00 20.64
CA LEU A 85 -18.35 8.53 20.57
C LEU A 85 -18.82 8.62 19.12
N LYS A 86 -17.96 9.09 18.20
CA LYS A 86 -18.28 9.16 16.77
C LYS A 86 -18.52 7.79 16.17
N ASP A 87 -17.75 6.78 16.56
CA ASP A 87 -18.00 5.41 16.14
C ASP A 87 -19.37 4.89 16.61
N THR A 88 -19.75 5.17 17.87
CA THR A 88 -21.08 4.79 18.37
C THR A 88 -22.22 5.51 17.62
N GLU A 89 -22.06 6.79 17.33
CA GLU A 89 -23.04 7.60 16.57
C GLU A 89 -23.19 7.07 15.14
N ILE A 90 -22.08 6.72 14.48
CA ILE A 90 -22.10 6.11 13.15
C ILE A 90 -22.84 4.77 13.18
N ASP A 91 -22.63 3.95 14.21
CA ASP A 91 -23.30 2.67 14.34
C ASP A 91 -24.80 2.79 14.67
N ASP A 92 -25.19 3.81 15.44
CA ASP A 92 -26.59 4.17 15.67
C ASP A 92 -27.26 4.58 14.34
N LEU A 93 -26.65 5.49 13.59
CA LEU A 93 -27.16 5.94 12.28
C LEU A 93 -27.24 4.79 11.28
N ARG A 94 -26.26 3.88 11.25
CA ARG A 94 -26.30 2.67 10.41
C ARG A 94 -27.48 1.78 10.76
N ARG A 95 -27.72 1.52 12.05
CA ARG A 95 -28.85 0.72 12.52
C ARG A 95 -30.19 1.35 12.15
N ASP A 96 -30.33 2.66 12.28
CA ASP A 96 -31.58 3.35 11.96
C ASP A 96 -31.81 3.48 10.46
N ASN A 97 -30.76 3.70 9.65
CA ASN A 97 -30.83 3.65 8.19
C ASN A 97 -31.31 2.27 7.70
N LEU A 98 -30.84 1.18 8.31
CA LEU A 98 -31.31 -0.17 7.99
C LEU A 98 -32.79 -0.35 8.35
N LYS A 99 -33.22 0.02 9.55
CA LYS A 99 -34.65 -0.05 9.93
C LYS A 99 -35.55 0.79 9.01
N LEU A 100 -35.06 1.95 8.57
CA LEU A 100 -35.81 2.78 7.63
C LEU A 100 -35.92 2.10 6.26
N PHE A 101 -34.83 1.51 5.78
CA PHE A 101 -34.83 0.70 4.56
C PHE A 101 -35.81 -0.47 4.66
N GLU A 102 -35.85 -1.18 5.80
CA GLU A 102 -36.82 -2.25 6.07
C GLU A 102 -38.26 -1.78 5.91
N LYS A 103 -38.61 -0.65 6.54
CA LYS A 103 -39.95 -0.05 6.44
C LYS A 103 -40.30 0.35 5.02
N ILE A 104 -39.36 0.97 4.30
CA ILE A 104 -39.55 1.36 2.90
C ILE A 104 -39.78 0.12 2.04
N ARG A 105 -38.94 -0.90 2.17
CA ARG A 105 -39.08 -2.16 1.43
C ARG A 105 -40.39 -2.85 1.74
N PHE A 106 -40.80 -2.88 3.01
CA PHE A 106 -42.09 -3.43 3.43
C PHE A 106 -43.23 -2.69 2.72
N LEU A 107 -43.27 -1.36 2.76
CA LEU A 107 -44.30 -0.57 2.07
C LEU A 107 -44.25 -0.73 0.54
N GLN A 108 -43.05 -0.77 -0.05
CA GLN A 108 -42.86 -1.07 -1.47
C GLN A 108 -43.36 -2.47 -1.85
N SER A 109 -43.26 -3.46 -0.96
CA SER A 109 -43.76 -4.81 -1.25
C SER A 109 -45.28 -4.88 -1.43
N TYR A 110 -46.03 -3.94 -0.83
CA TYR A 110 -47.47 -3.77 -1.08
C TYR A 110 -47.79 -2.90 -2.30
N SER A 111 -46.83 -2.08 -2.75
CA SER A 111 -46.97 -1.22 -3.93
C SER A 111 -46.29 -1.86 -5.15
N SER A 112 -47.05 -2.52 -6.01
CA SER A 112 -46.54 -3.20 -7.22
C SER A 112 -45.90 -2.26 -8.27
N GLN A 113 -45.92 -0.95 -8.07
CA GLN A 113 -45.26 0.01 -8.95
C GLN A 113 -43.81 0.20 -8.52
N LYS A 114 -42.84 -0.40 -9.24
CA LYS A 114 -41.41 -0.10 -9.09
C LYS A 114 -41.15 1.36 -9.52
N PRO A 115 -40.84 2.29 -8.60
CA PRO A 115 -40.46 3.63 -9.02
C PRO A 115 -39.06 3.57 -9.64
N LYS A 116 -38.91 4.06 -10.88
CA LYS A 116 -37.59 4.34 -11.46
C LYS A 116 -36.98 5.51 -10.68
N LYS A 117 -35.95 5.29 -9.86
CA LYS A 117 -35.31 6.37 -9.10
C LYS A 117 -33.77 6.36 -9.21
N PRO A 118 -33.14 7.55 -9.24
CA PRO A 118 -31.71 7.73 -9.09
C PRO A 118 -31.30 7.42 -7.63
N GLY A 119 -30.20 6.70 -7.43
CA GLY A 119 -29.74 6.26 -6.10
C GLY A 119 -29.64 4.74 -5.90
N GLN A 120 -29.75 3.95 -6.98
CA GLN A 120 -29.71 2.49 -6.98
C GLN A 120 -28.47 1.90 -6.28
N ASP A 121 -27.32 2.60 -6.32
CA ASP A 121 -26.10 2.16 -5.65
C ASP A 121 -26.23 2.19 -4.12
N VAL A 122 -26.85 3.24 -3.56
CA VAL A 122 -27.07 3.36 -2.12
C VAL A 122 -28.11 2.35 -1.65
N GLU A 123 -29.18 2.18 -2.44
CA GLU A 123 -30.22 1.18 -2.19
C GLU A 123 -29.65 -0.25 -2.23
N SER A 124 -28.78 -0.55 -3.19
CA SER A 124 -28.07 -1.84 -3.31
C SER A 124 -27.21 -2.15 -2.08
N ARG A 125 -26.50 -1.14 -1.54
CA ARG A 125 -25.68 -1.30 -0.32
C ARG A 125 -26.53 -1.66 0.89
N TYR A 126 -27.61 -0.92 1.17
CA TYR A 126 -28.49 -1.22 2.29
C TYR A 126 -29.30 -2.51 2.08
N SER A 127 -29.67 -2.85 0.83
CA SER A 127 -30.31 -4.12 0.48
C SER A 127 -29.41 -5.31 0.81
N SER A 128 -28.13 -5.26 0.41
CA SER A 128 -27.18 -6.33 0.72
C SER A 128 -26.94 -6.51 2.22
N GLN A 129 -26.91 -5.39 2.96
CA GLN A 129 -26.73 -5.40 4.42
C GLN A 129 -27.97 -5.93 5.14
N TYR A 130 -29.16 -5.62 4.63
CA TYR A 130 -30.43 -6.15 5.12
C TYR A 130 -30.58 -7.66 4.85
N GLU A 131 -30.29 -8.13 3.63
CA GLU A 131 -30.33 -9.56 3.31
C GLU A 131 -29.36 -10.36 4.18
N GLN A 132 -28.19 -9.78 4.46
CA GLN A 132 -27.22 -10.37 5.37
C GLN A 132 -27.73 -10.40 6.82
N SER A 133 -28.48 -9.39 7.27
CA SER A 133 -29.07 -9.39 8.62
C SER A 133 -30.29 -10.32 8.74
N LEU A 134 -30.97 -10.63 7.65
CA LEU A 134 -32.09 -11.57 7.62
C LEU A 134 -31.68 -13.03 7.61
N ASP A 135 -30.53 -13.39 7.03
CA ASP A 135 -30.10 -14.79 6.93
C ASP A 135 -29.52 -15.28 8.27
N PRO A 136 -30.28 -16.10 9.04
CA PRO A 136 -29.84 -16.59 10.34
C PRO A 136 -28.65 -17.57 10.23
N PHE A 137 -28.37 -18.09 9.03
CA PHE A 137 -27.28 -19.01 8.76
C PHE A 137 -26.04 -18.32 8.17
N SER A 138 -26.09 -17.04 7.80
CA SER A 138 -24.93 -16.32 7.25
C SER A 138 -23.80 -16.15 8.28
N SER A 139 -24.16 -15.85 9.54
CA SER A 139 -23.24 -15.73 10.67
C SER A 139 -22.67 -17.09 11.06
N PHE A 140 -23.53 -18.11 11.13
CA PHE A 140 -23.15 -19.48 11.45
C PHE A 140 -22.26 -20.09 10.36
N SER A 141 -22.64 -20.00 9.09
CA SER A 141 -21.84 -20.50 7.97
C SER A 141 -20.50 -19.76 7.84
N ARG A 142 -20.46 -18.45 8.10
CA ARG A 142 -19.20 -17.68 8.17
C ARG A 142 -18.33 -18.13 9.34
N GLN A 143 -18.90 -18.37 10.51
CA GLN A 143 -18.19 -18.82 11.71
C GLN A 143 -17.72 -20.27 11.58
N GLU A 144 -18.52 -21.14 10.97
CA GLU A 144 -18.18 -22.53 10.70
C GLU A 144 -17.12 -22.64 9.59
N ARG A 145 -17.23 -21.82 8.54
CA ARG A 145 -16.20 -21.71 7.50
C ARG A 145 -14.90 -21.15 8.07
N ALA A 146 -14.96 -20.16 8.97
CA ALA A 146 -13.78 -19.64 9.67
C ALA A 146 -13.14 -20.69 10.61
N ARG A 147 -13.94 -21.50 11.30
CA ARG A 147 -13.47 -22.62 12.12
C ARG A 147 -12.86 -23.75 11.28
N LYS A 148 -13.46 -24.09 10.14
CA LYS A 148 -12.90 -25.05 9.17
C LYS A 148 -11.59 -24.51 8.59
N TYR A 149 -11.53 -23.21 8.25
CA TYR A 149 -10.27 -22.57 7.88
C TYR A 149 -9.25 -22.57 9.01
N SER A 150 -9.62 -22.36 10.28
CA SER A 150 -8.66 -22.41 11.39
C SER A 150 -8.13 -23.82 11.63
N GLN A 151 -8.93 -24.86 11.39
CA GLN A 151 -8.56 -26.27 11.49
C GLN A 151 -7.75 -26.81 10.30
N LEU A 152 -7.72 -26.09 9.16
CA LEU A 152 -6.87 -26.45 8.01
C LEU A 152 -5.40 -26.11 8.27
N SER A 153 -4.51 -26.96 7.74
CA SER A 153 -3.07 -26.94 7.98
C SER A 153 -2.46 -25.54 7.73
N PRO A 154 -1.60 -25.01 8.62
CA PRO A 154 -0.89 -23.75 8.41
C PRO A 154 -0.14 -23.69 7.07
N PHE A 155 0.32 -24.84 6.58
CA PHE A 155 1.08 -24.95 5.34
C PHE A 155 0.21 -24.74 4.09
N GLU A 156 -1.04 -25.21 4.12
CA GLU A 156 -2.01 -24.99 3.03
C GLU A 156 -2.44 -23.52 2.96
N LYS A 157 -2.54 -22.84 4.12
CA LYS A 157 -2.83 -21.40 4.18
C LYS A 157 -1.73 -20.56 3.55
N VAL A 158 -0.47 -20.91 3.80
CA VAL A 158 0.68 -20.21 3.22
C VAL A 158 0.73 -20.44 1.71
N THR A 159 0.53 -21.67 1.23
CA THR A 159 0.51 -21.96 -0.22
C THR A 159 -0.63 -21.23 -0.94
N LEU A 160 -1.84 -21.23 -0.36
CA LEU A 160 -2.98 -20.51 -0.92
C LEU A 160 -2.79 -18.99 -0.86
N SER A 161 -2.20 -18.48 0.21
CA SER A 161 -1.87 -17.05 0.33
C SER A 161 -0.76 -16.64 -0.63
N MET A 162 0.24 -17.49 -0.85
CA MET A 162 1.32 -17.24 -1.82
C MET A 162 0.76 -17.23 -3.25
N GLY A 163 -0.10 -18.20 -3.58
CA GLY A 163 -0.79 -18.24 -4.88
C GLY A 163 -1.71 -17.05 -5.09
N GLN A 164 -2.53 -16.70 -4.08
CA GLN A 164 -3.37 -15.51 -4.17
C GLN A 164 -2.56 -14.22 -4.19
N LEU A 165 -1.43 -14.10 -3.51
CA LEU A 165 -0.59 -12.88 -3.53
C LEU A 165 0.03 -12.66 -4.92
N VAL A 166 0.39 -13.74 -5.61
CA VAL A 166 0.87 -13.72 -7.01
C VAL A 166 -0.26 -13.40 -8.00
N LEU A 167 -1.48 -13.94 -7.81
CA LEU A 167 -2.60 -13.70 -8.74
C LEU A 167 -3.42 -12.43 -8.45
N SER A 168 -3.47 -11.99 -7.20
CA SER A 168 -4.32 -10.89 -6.72
C SER A 168 -3.66 -9.53 -6.90
N SER A 169 -2.33 -9.43 -6.72
CA SER A 169 -1.66 -8.13 -6.77
C SER A 169 -1.40 -7.68 -8.21
N ARG A 170 -1.75 -6.42 -8.50
CA ARG A 170 -1.53 -5.78 -9.80
C ARG A 170 -0.05 -5.77 -10.19
N THR A 171 0.82 -5.64 -9.19
CA THR A 171 2.28 -5.66 -9.33
C THR A 171 2.83 -7.05 -9.66
N ALA A 172 2.36 -8.12 -9.01
CA ALA A 172 2.84 -9.47 -9.31
C ALA A 172 2.49 -9.92 -10.74
N ARG A 173 1.33 -9.51 -11.26
CA ARG A 173 0.97 -9.76 -12.67
C ARG A 173 1.94 -9.08 -13.63
N THR A 174 2.30 -7.83 -13.36
CA THR A 174 3.28 -7.09 -14.17
C THR A 174 4.67 -7.73 -14.11
N VAL A 175 5.12 -8.18 -12.94
CA VAL A 175 6.41 -8.87 -12.78
C VAL A 175 6.43 -10.21 -13.52
N ALA A 176 5.36 -11.02 -13.42
CA ALA A 176 5.26 -12.28 -14.13
C ALA A 176 5.28 -12.09 -15.66
N PHE A 177 4.55 -11.09 -16.17
CA PHE A 177 4.55 -10.74 -17.58
C PHE A 177 5.94 -10.28 -18.06
N LEU A 178 6.63 -9.43 -17.28
CA LEU A 178 7.98 -8.99 -17.61
C LEU A 178 8.98 -10.17 -17.62
N TYR A 179 8.87 -11.07 -16.65
CA TYR A 179 9.70 -12.26 -16.57
C TYR A 179 9.54 -13.16 -17.81
N THR A 180 8.29 -13.45 -18.21
CA THR A 180 8.05 -14.26 -19.42
C THR A 180 8.55 -13.56 -20.67
N LEU A 181 8.35 -12.25 -20.80
CA LEU A 181 8.85 -11.46 -21.93
C LEU A 181 10.39 -11.50 -22.01
N LEU A 182 11.09 -11.28 -20.90
CA LEU A 182 12.55 -11.33 -20.85
C LEU A 182 13.08 -12.73 -21.18
N LEU A 183 12.44 -13.78 -20.68
CA LEU A 183 12.80 -15.16 -21.01
C LEU A 183 12.65 -15.41 -22.51
N HIS A 184 11.54 -14.99 -23.11
CA HIS A 184 11.33 -15.13 -24.55
C HIS A 184 12.38 -14.35 -25.34
N LEU A 185 12.65 -13.09 -24.98
CA LEU A 185 13.70 -12.29 -25.63
C LEU A 185 15.07 -12.97 -25.54
N LEU A 186 15.39 -13.58 -24.39
CA LEU A 186 16.64 -14.32 -24.21
C LEU A 186 16.70 -15.55 -25.12
N VAL A 187 15.63 -16.35 -25.17
CA VAL A 187 15.56 -17.51 -26.07
C VAL A 187 15.69 -17.08 -27.53
N PHE A 188 14.96 -16.05 -27.95
CA PHE A 188 15.07 -15.49 -29.30
C PHE A 188 16.48 -14.97 -29.59
N ALA A 189 17.15 -14.32 -28.64
CA ALA A 189 18.52 -13.85 -28.81
C ALA A 189 19.52 -15.00 -28.97
N VAL A 190 19.38 -16.07 -28.20
CA VAL A 190 20.20 -17.29 -28.33
C VAL A 190 19.97 -17.95 -29.67
N LEU A 191 18.71 -18.15 -30.07
CA LEU A 191 18.37 -18.72 -31.38
C LEU A 191 18.86 -17.84 -32.53
N TYR A 192 18.74 -16.52 -32.43
CA TYR A 192 19.26 -15.57 -33.41
C TYR A 192 20.77 -15.66 -33.54
N LYS A 193 21.50 -15.73 -32.43
CA LYS A 193 22.96 -15.91 -32.43
C LYS A 193 23.35 -17.24 -33.06
N MET A 194 22.69 -18.34 -32.69
CA MET A 194 22.96 -19.65 -33.28
C MET A 194 22.69 -19.65 -34.79
N ALA A 195 21.54 -19.11 -35.22
CA ALA A 195 21.19 -19.01 -36.63
C ALA A 195 22.18 -18.14 -37.41
N TYR A 196 22.59 -17.00 -36.87
CA TYR A 196 23.55 -16.11 -37.51
C TYR A 196 24.94 -16.75 -37.63
N THR A 197 25.41 -17.44 -36.58
CA THR A 197 26.69 -18.19 -36.63
C THR A 197 26.63 -19.36 -37.60
N GLU A 198 25.53 -20.13 -37.63
CA GLU A 198 25.30 -21.19 -38.62
C GLU A 198 25.35 -20.66 -40.06
N MET A 199 24.68 -19.54 -40.32
CA MET A 199 24.70 -18.91 -41.65
C MET A 199 26.09 -18.42 -42.04
N TYR A 200 26.80 -17.77 -41.13
CA TYR A 200 28.17 -17.31 -41.38
C TYR A 200 29.13 -18.47 -41.70
N HIS A 201 29.02 -19.58 -40.97
CA HIS A 201 29.84 -20.77 -41.22
C HIS A 201 29.53 -21.42 -42.59
N ARG A 202 28.24 -21.49 -42.97
CA ARG A 202 27.85 -22.01 -44.30
C ARG A 202 28.33 -21.11 -45.43
N GLN A 203 28.26 -19.79 -45.27
CA GLN A 203 28.79 -18.83 -46.25
C GLN A 203 30.30 -18.98 -46.40
N PHE A 204 31.05 -19.01 -45.30
CA PHE A 204 32.49 -19.21 -45.35
C PHE A 204 32.90 -20.52 -46.05
N SER A 205 32.19 -21.63 -45.78
CA SER A 205 32.44 -22.90 -46.46
C SER A 205 32.17 -22.83 -47.96
N SER A 206 31.15 -22.09 -48.39
CA SER A 206 30.82 -21.88 -49.80
C SER A 206 31.91 -21.07 -50.50
N ASP A 207 32.31 -19.94 -49.90
CA ASP A 207 33.34 -19.05 -50.44
C ASP A 207 34.71 -19.74 -50.53
N CYS A 208 35.04 -20.59 -49.54
CA CYS A 208 36.25 -21.40 -49.55
C CYS A 208 36.24 -22.43 -50.69
N ALA A 209 35.11 -23.12 -50.90
CA ALA A 209 34.96 -24.09 -51.98
C ALA A 209 35.03 -23.43 -53.37
N GLU A 210 34.42 -22.26 -53.54
CA GLU A 210 34.47 -21.48 -54.77
C GLU A 210 35.90 -21.02 -55.10
N LYS A 211 36.59 -20.40 -54.13
CA LYS A 211 38.00 -19.97 -54.31
C LYS A 211 38.94 -21.13 -54.58
N TYR A 212 38.71 -22.28 -53.95
CA TYR A 212 39.49 -23.49 -54.22
C TYR A 212 39.26 -23.99 -55.65
N ALA A 213 38.00 -24.01 -56.11
CA ALA A 213 37.67 -24.40 -57.48
C ALA A 213 38.29 -23.44 -58.51
N GLU A 214 38.22 -22.13 -58.28
CA GLU A 214 38.89 -21.13 -59.12
C GLU A 214 40.42 -21.32 -59.14
N HIS A 215 41.04 -21.55 -57.98
CA HIS A 215 42.48 -21.79 -57.89
C HIS A 215 42.89 -23.06 -58.65
N MET A 216 42.14 -24.15 -58.51
CA MET A 216 42.39 -25.40 -59.24
C MET A 216 42.28 -25.20 -60.76
N LEU A 217 41.28 -24.46 -61.24
CA LEU A 217 41.14 -24.15 -62.66
C LEU A 217 42.28 -23.27 -63.19
N LYS A 218 42.72 -22.27 -62.43
CA LYS A 218 43.73 -21.32 -62.88
C LYS A 218 45.14 -21.92 -62.89
N ILE A 219 45.52 -22.67 -61.86
CA ILE A 219 46.89 -23.20 -61.71
C ILE A 219 47.04 -24.52 -62.47
N HIS A 220 46.05 -25.41 -62.40
CA HIS A 220 46.15 -26.74 -63.01
C HIS A 220 45.42 -26.87 -64.36
N GLY A 221 44.57 -25.91 -64.73
CA GLY A 221 43.97 -25.86 -66.06
C GLY A 221 44.93 -25.28 -67.12
N GLU A 222 45.86 -24.40 -66.74
CA GLU A 222 46.89 -23.88 -67.66
C GLU A 222 47.99 -24.91 -67.97
N GLU A 223 48.31 -25.84 -67.06
CA GLU A 223 49.28 -26.92 -67.33
C GLU A 223 48.77 -27.98 -68.31
N SER A 224 47.45 -28.08 -68.54
CA SER A 224 46.86 -29.04 -69.48
C SER A 224 46.89 -28.59 -70.95
N HIS A 225 47.48 -27.43 -71.27
CA HIS A 225 47.49 -26.87 -72.64
C HIS A 225 48.88 -26.64 -73.25
N LEU A 226 49.95 -27.16 -72.63
CA LEU A 226 51.32 -27.26 -73.18
C LEU A 226 51.68 -28.74 -73.44
#